data_AF-A0A8J4TP36-F1
#
_entry.id   AF-A0A8J4TP36-F1
#
_cell.length_a   1.000
_cell.length_b   1.000
_cell.length_c   1.000
_cell.angle_alpha   90.00
_cell.angle_beta   90.00
_cell.angle_gamma   90.00
#
_symmetry.space_group_name_H-M   'P 1'
#
loop_
_entity.id
_entity.type
_entity.pdbx_description
1 polymer ?
#
loop_
_entity_poly.entity_id
_entity_poly.type
_entity_poly.pdbx_seq_one_letter_code
_entity_poly.pdbx_strand_id
1 'polypeptide(L)'
;MAQGTCAYKLMRMQYCSLCAGLDLTRPCPELCLTILSGCLKPLSELHFSWKRLTDALKTVAKTFLDKPQLNLIVQLRQLPGRLVTYYKHLLKTHTAWLQPQCSGTQKLLEIFESVDPTKSIDSETPSSTDITTLQTYRELMTRIHRKMEQLAVIWIRASSAICAESPHLVLSSDQPDRCWNGTTRGR
;
A
#
# COMPACT_ATOMS: atom_id res chain seq x y z
N MET A 1 3.49 13.31 -28.99
CA MET A 1 3.70 14.37 -27.97
C MET A 1 3.61 13.74 -26.59
N ALA A 2 4.73 13.54 -25.89
CA ALA A 2 4.79 12.76 -24.64
C ALA A 2 5.04 13.62 -23.36
N GLN A 3 5.05 14.95 -23.49
CA GLN A 3 5.48 15.89 -22.44
C GLN A 3 4.61 15.90 -21.16
N GLY A 4 3.48 15.19 -21.16
CA GLY A 4 2.57 15.08 -20.02
C GLY A 4 2.60 13.75 -19.26
N THR A 5 3.28 12.72 -19.77
CA THR A 5 3.25 11.39 -19.12
C THR A 5 4.08 11.38 -17.84
N CYS A 6 3.69 10.56 -16.87
CA CYS A 6 4.47 10.39 -15.65
C CYS A 6 5.91 9.95 -15.95
N ALA A 7 6.10 9.04 -16.91
CA ALA A 7 7.41 8.58 -17.35
C ALA A 7 8.31 9.73 -17.82
N TYR A 8 7.77 10.66 -18.61
CA TYR A 8 8.52 11.84 -19.06
C TYR A 8 8.90 12.76 -17.89
N LYS A 9 7.97 13.03 -16.96
CA LYS A 9 8.24 13.85 -15.78
C LYS A 9 9.30 13.23 -14.88
N LEU A 10 9.24 11.91 -14.66
CA LEU A 10 10.25 11.16 -13.90
C LEU A 10 11.62 11.21 -14.58
N MET A 11 11.67 11.04 -15.90
CA MET A 11 12.92 11.17 -16.65
C MET A 11 13.52 12.58 -16.49
N ARG A 12 12.71 13.63 -16.61
CA ARG A 12 13.16 15.02 -16.41
C ARG A 12 13.68 15.27 -15.00
N MET A 13 13.02 14.68 -14.00
CA MET A 13 13.44 14.78 -12.61
C MET A 13 14.79 14.10 -12.35
N GLN A 14 15.00 12.91 -12.92
CA GLN A 14 16.11 12.04 -12.53
C GLN A 14 17.35 12.17 -13.42
N TYR A 15 17.18 12.42 -14.72
CA TYR A 15 18.26 12.29 -15.70
C TYR A 15 18.56 13.56 -16.51
N CYS A 16 17.63 14.53 -16.57
CA CYS A 16 17.85 15.72 -17.42
C CYS A 16 18.95 16.67 -16.94
N SER A 17 19.46 16.52 -15.71
CA SER A 17 20.67 17.21 -15.26
C SER A 17 21.87 16.88 -16.15
N LEU A 18 22.01 15.62 -16.58
CA LEU A 18 23.04 15.18 -17.53
C LEU A 18 22.89 15.88 -18.89
N CYS A 19 21.66 16.03 -19.37
CA CYS A 19 21.38 16.73 -20.63
C CYS A 19 21.68 18.23 -20.55
N ALA A 20 21.64 18.82 -19.34
CA ALA A 20 22.00 20.21 -19.09
C ALA A 20 23.52 20.42 -18.88
N GLY A 21 24.35 19.37 -19.05
CA GLY A 21 25.79 19.44 -18.86
C GLY A 21 26.23 19.40 -17.39
N LEU A 22 25.33 19.05 -16.47
CA LEU A 22 25.65 18.78 -15.08
C LEU A 22 26.01 17.29 -14.92
N ASP A 23 26.62 16.94 -13.79
CA ASP A 23 26.68 15.55 -13.34
C ASP A 23 25.27 15.02 -13.01
N LEU A 24 25.16 13.77 -12.58
CA LEU A 24 23.90 13.18 -12.09
C LEU A 24 23.51 13.81 -10.74
N THR A 25 23.23 15.11 -10.75
CA THR A 25 22.75 15.89 -9.62
C THR A 25 21.36 15.38 -9.24
N ARG A 26 21.17 15.07 -7.96
CA ARG A 26 19.89 14.56 -7.44
C ARG A 26 18.81 15.66 -7.45
N PRO A 27 17.54 15.32 -7.75
CA PRO A 27 16.43 16.27 -7.67
C PRO A 27 16.24 16.85 -6.27
N CYS A 28 15.72 18.08 -6.24
CA CYS A 28 15.29 18.71 -5.00
C CYS A 28 14.08 17.98 -4.39
N PRO A 29 13.93 17.96 -3.05
CA PRO A 29 12.80 17.33 -2.38
C PRO A 29 11.44 17.81 -2.92
N GLU A 30 11.27 19.12 -3.11
CA GLU A 30 10.03 19.73 -3.61
C GLU A 30 9.68 19.30 -5.05
N LEU A 31 10.70 19.20 -5.91
CA LEU A 31 10.53 18.70 -7.27
C LEU A 31 10.06 17.24 -7.26
N CYS A 32 10.71 16.42 -6.43
CA CYS A 32 10.32 15.02 -6.24
C CYS A 32 8.87 14.88 -5.78
N LEU A 33 8.49 15.63 -4.75
CA LEU A 33 7.13 15.61 -4.21
C LEU A 33 6.11 16.04 -5.25
N THR A 34 6.37 17.12 -5.99
CA THR A 34 5.46 17.64 -7.02
C THR A 34 5.24 16.60 -8.13
N ILE A 35 6.32 16.00 -8.63
CA ILE A 35 6.26 15.02 -9.71
C ILE A 35 5.59 13.73 -9.25
N LEU A 36 6.00 13.16 -8.11
CA LEU A 36 5.41 11.93 -7.59
C LEU A 36 3.96 12.11 -7.16
N SER A 37 3.59 13.23 -6.57
CA SER A 37 2.18 13.49 -6.20
C SER A 37 1.30 13.60 -7.44
N GLY A 38 1.81 14.20 -8.52
CA GLY A 38 1.12 14.20 -9.81
C GLY A 38 1.01 12.81 -10.45
N CYS A 39 2.08 12.03 -10.41
CA CYS A 39 2.12 10.65 -10.93
C CYS A 39 1.22 9.68 -10.18
N LEU A 40 1.20 9.77 -8.85
CA LEU A 40 0.45 8.87 -7.96
C LEU A 40 -0.96 9.39 -7.64
N LYS A 41 -1.40 10.47 -8.30
CA LYS A 41 -2.73 11.03 -8.11
C LYS A 41 -3.86 9.98 -8.23
N PRO A 42 -3.88 9.08 -9.23
CA PRO A 42 -4.93 8.04 -9.31
C PRO A 42 -4.96 7.12 -8.09
N LEU A 43 -3.82 6.84 -7.47
CA LEU A 43 -3.75 6.04 -6.24
C LEU A 43 -4.27 6.84 -5.03
N SER A 44 -3.96 8.13 -4.97
CA SER A 44 -4.45 9.00 -3.90
C SER A 44 -5.98 9.14 -3.89
N GLU A 45 -6.64 9.02 -5.05
CA GLU A 45 -8.11 9.03 -5.16
C GLU A 45 -8.77 7.83 -4.49
N LEU A 46 -8.06 6.69 -4.38
CA LEU A 46 -8.52 5.50 -3.64
C LEU A 46 -8.48 5.69 -2.12
N HIS A 47 -7.85 6.76 -1.62
CA HIS A 47 -7.63 6.97 -0.19
C HIS A 47 -8.91 6.96 0.62
N PHE A 48 -9.99 7.59 0.14
CA PHE A 48 -11.25 7.67 0.89
C PHE A 48 -11.87 6.29 1.11
N SER A 49 -11.99 5.49 0.04
CA SER A 49 -12.52 4.12 0.11
C SER A 49 -11.63 3.21 0.96
N TRP A 50 -10.31 3.33 0.81
CA TRP A 50 -9.35 2.60 1.62
C TRP A 50 -9.47 2.95 3.11
N LYS A 51 -9.53 4.24 3.43
CA LYS A 51 -9.65 4.72 4.81
C LYS A 51 -10.92 4.18 5.46
N ARG A 52 -12.05 4.24 4.76
CA ARG A 52 -13.32 3.66 5.22
C ARG A 52 -13.21 2.16 5.53
N LEU A 53 -12.53 1.39 4.68
CA LEU A 53 -12.26 -0.02 4.93
C LEU A 53 -11.39 -0.22 6.18
N THR A 54 -10.28 0.51 6.29
CA THR A 54 -9.38 0.39 7.46
C THR A 54 -10.06 0.79 8.76
N ASP A 55 -10.89 1.83 8.76
CA ASP A 55 -11.63 2.29 9.94
C ASP A 55 -12.71 1.27 10.36
N ALA A 56 -13.39 0.65 9.39
CA ALA A 56 -14.33 -0.43 9.67
C ALA A 56 -13.62 -1.64 10.31
N LEU A 57 -12.50 -2.09 9.74
CA LEU A 57 -11.72 -3.20 10.29
C LEU A 57 -11.13 -2.88 11.67
N LYS A 58 -10.65 -1.65 11.89
CA LYS A 58 -10.21 -1.18 13.20
C LYS A 58 -11.34 -1.21 14.24
N THR A 59 -12.54 -0.81 13.83
CA THR A 59 -13.73 -0.81 14.69
C THR A 59 -14.09 -2.23 15.09
N VAL A 60 -14.14 -3.17 14.13
CA VAL A 60 -14.38 -4.60 14.41
C VAL A 60 -13.34 -5.15 15.37
N ALA A 61 -12.05 -4.89 15.12
CA ALA A 61 -10.97 -5.35 15.98
C ALA A 61 -11.07 -4.77 17.39
N LYS A 62 -11.35 -3.46 17.53
CA LYS A 62 -11.50 -2.80 18.84
C LYS A 62 -12.68 -3.36 19.62
N THR A 63 -13.85 -3.50 18.99
CA THR A 63 -15.05 -4.06 19.62
C THR A 63 -14.80 -5.46 20.15
N PHE A 64 -14.07 -6.30 19.40
CA PHE A 64 -13.67 -7.62 19.87
C PHE A 64 -12.69 -7.57 21.05
N LEU A 65 -11.71 -6.67 21.03
CA LEU A 65 -10.72 -6.54 22.11
C LEU A 65 -11.34 -6.05 23.42
N ASP A 66 -12.33 -5.15 23.33
CA ASP A 66 -13.08 -4.61 24.46
C ASP A 66 -14.00 -5.66 25.09
N LYS A 67 -14.70 -6.45 24.26
CA LYS A 67 -15.61 -7.51 24.70
C LYS A 67 -15.48 -8.75 23.80
N PRO A 68 -14.52 -9.66 24.09
CA PRO A 68 -14.32 -10.84 23.27
C PRO A 68 -15.51 -11.80 23.42
N GLN A 69 -16.13 -12.16 22.30
CA GLN A 69 -17.23 -13.13 22.27
C GLN A 69 -16.92 -14.28 21.31
N LEU A 70 -17.17 -15.51 21.76
CA LEU A 70 -16.91 -16.75 21.01
C LEU A 70 -17.73 -16.84 19.71
N ASN A 71 -18.96 -16.31 19.68
CA ASN A 71 -19.79 -16.26 18.47
C ASN A 71 -19.16 -15.41 17.34
N LEU A 72 -18.48 -14.32 17.68
CA LEU A 72 -17.81 -13.45 16.71
C LEU A 72 -16.60 -14.16 16.10
N ILE A 73 -15.88 -14.96 16.89
CA ILE A 73 -14.74 -15.78 16.45
C ILE A 73 -15.14 -16.72 15.32
N VAL A 74 -16.28 -17.41 15.47
CA VAL A 74 -16.79 -18.35 14.46
C VAL A 74 -17.09 -17.64 13.14
N GLN A 75 -17.70 -16.44 13.19
CA GLN A 75 -17.98 -15.65 11.99
C GLN A 75 -16.70 -15.14 11.32
N LEU A 76 -15.74 -14.67 12.12
CA LEU A 76 -14.47 -14.13 11.63
C LEU A 76 -13.56 -15.20 11.05
N ARG A 77 -13.65 -16.45 11.52
CA ARG A 77 -12.82 -17.57 11.05
C ARG A 77 -12.95 -17.78 9.53
N GLN A 78 -14.14 -17.64 8.98
CA GLN A 78 -14.38 -17.87 7.56
C GLN A 78 -14.11 -16.64 6.68
N LEU A 79 -14.01 -15.45 7.29
CA LEU A 79 -13.92 -14.20 6.56
C LEU A 79 -12.67 -14.10 5.66
N PRO A 80 -11.44 -14.42 6.12
CA PRO A 80 -10.25 -14.36 5.26
C PRO A 80 -10.38 -15.26 4.03
N GLY A 81 -10.88 -16.49 4.20
CA GLY A 81 -11.04 -17.43 3.10
C GLY A 81 -12.07 -16.98 2.07
N ARG A 82 -13.19 -16.40 2.53
CA ARG A 82 -14.20 -15.81 1.65
C ARG A 82 -13.68 -14.60 0.89
N LEU A 83 -12.91 -13.72 1.56
CA LEU A 83 -12.30 -12.55 0.92
C LEU A 83 -11.29 -12.95 -0.16
N VAL A 84 -10.38 -13.89 0.15
CA VAL A 84 -9.40 -14.41 -0.82
C VAL A 84 -10.11 -15.01 -2.03
N THR A 85 -11.11 -15.86 -1.81
CA THR A 85 -11.90 -16.47 -2.89
C THR A 85 -12.62 -15.42 -3.74
N TYR A 86 -13.23 -14.42 -3.11
CA TYR A 86 -13.92 -13.33 -3.79
C TYR A 86 -12.95 -12.53 -4.68
N TYR A 87 -11.82 -12.07 -4.14
CA TYR A 87 -10.85 -11.29 -4.90
C TYR A 87 -10.19 -12.10 -6.01
N LYS A 88 -9.89 -13.39 -5.77
CA LYS A 88 -9.40 -14.31 -6.80
C LYS A 88 -10.38 -14.40 -7.96
N HIS A 89 -11.67 -14.59 -7.68
CA HIS A 89 -12.70 -14.65 -8.72
C HIS A 89 -12.84 -13.32 -9.46
N LEU A 90 -12.88 -12.20 -8.74
CA LEU A 90 -12.98 -10.86 -9.32
C LEU A 90 -11.81 -10.57 -10.26
N LEU A 91 -10.57 -10.85 -9.84
CA LEU A 91 -9.37 -10.66 -10.65
C LEU A 91 -9.46 -11.51 -11.91
N LYS A 92 -9.75 -12.81 -11.79
CA LYS A 92 -9.83 -13.72 -12.93
C LYS A 92 -10.90 -13.28 -13.94
N THR A 93 -12.11 -12.98 -13.47
CA THR A 93 -13.26 -12.59 -14.32
C THR A 93 -13.04 -11.26 -15.02
N HIS A 94 -12.42 -10.28 -14.35
CA HIS A 94 -12.25 -8.93 -14.88
C HIS A 94 -10.82 -8.62 -15.37
N THR A 95 -9.97 -9.64 -15.55
CA THR A 95 -8.55 -9.47 -15.94
C THR A 95 -8.39 -8.56 -17.16
N ALA A 96 -9.18 -8.80 -18.22
CA ALA A 96 -9.08 -8.05 -19.48
C ALA A 96 -9.40 -6.56 -19.32
N TRP A 97 -10.30 -6.23 -18.38
CA TRP A 97 -10.67 -4.83 -18.09
C TRP A 97 -9.70 -4.17 -17.11
N LEU A 98 -9.15 -4.94 -16.15
CA LEU A 98 -8.23 -4.46 -15.12
C LEU A 98 -6.81 -4.24 -15.65
N GLN A 99 -6.29 -5.14 -16.49
CA GLN A 99 -4.89 -5.13 -16.90
C GLN A 99 -4.43 -3.82 -17.58
N PRO A 100 -5.24 -3.16 -18.46
CA PRO A 100 -4.85 -1.87 -19.04
C PRO A 100 -4.78 -0.73 -18.02
N GLN A 101 -5.53 -0.83 -16.92
CA GLN A 101 -5.60 0.20 -15.87
C GLN A 101 -4.61 -0.09 -14.72
N CYS A 102 -4.31 -1.36 -14.50
CA CYS A 102 -3.39 -1.83 -13.47
C CYS A 102 -2.50 -2.93 -14.05
N SER A 103 -1.27 -2.55 -14.41
CA SER A 103 -0.26 -3.47 -14.96
C SER A 103 0.12 -4.62 -14.03
N GLY A 104 -0.16 -4.48 -12.73
CA GLY A 104 0.12 -5.49 -11.70
C GLY A 104 -0.97 -6.55 -11.50
N THR A 105 -2.03 -6.58 -12.31
CA THR A 105 -3.18 -7.48 -12.10
C THR A 105 -2.78 -8.96 -12.13
N GLN A 106 -1.92 -9.37 -13.07
CA GLN A 106 -1.43 -10.75 -13.13
C GLN A 106 -0.62 -11.15 -11.89
N LYS A 107 0.30 -10.28 -11.45
CA LYS A 107 1.09 -10.50 -10.23
C LYS A 107 0.20 -10.59 -8.98
N LEU A 108 -0.86 -9.79 -8.93
CA LEU A 108 -1.85 -9.87 -7.86
C LEU A 108 -2.59 -11.21 -7.88
N LEU A 109 -3.00 -11.69 -9.05
CA LEU A 109 -3.65 -12.99 -9.19
C LEU A 109 -2.74 -14.12 -8.68
N GLU A 110 -1.46 -14.13 -9.06
CA GLU A 110 -0.47 -15.09 -8.58
C GLU A 110 -0.34 -15.08 -7.04
N ILE A 111 -0.34 -13.89 -6.43
CA ILE A 111 -0.34 -13.75 -4.96
C ILE A 111 -1.59 -14.40 -4.37
N PHE A 112 -2.78 -14.08 -4.87
CA PHE A 112 -4.03 -14.66 -4.36
C PHE A 112 -4.17 -16.16 -4.65
N GLU A 113 -3.50 -16.69 -5.68
CA GLU A 113 -3.44 -18.12 -5.97
C GLU A 113 -2.50 -18.86 -5.03
N SER A 114 -1.41 -18.21 -4.60
CA SER A 114 -0.47 -18.77 -3.62
C SER A 114 -1.03 -18.84 -2.19
N VAL A 115 -2.05 -18.02 -1.88
CA VAL A 115 -2.70 -18.03 -0.57
C VAL A 115 -3.71 -19.18 -0.53
N ASP A 116 -3.38 -20.24 0.21
CA ASP A 116 -4.31 -21.31 0.54
C ASP A 116 -5.20 -20.87 1.74
N PRO A 117 -6.49 -20.55 1.52
CA PRO A 117 -7.36 -20.07 2.59
C PRO A 117 -7.60 -21.12 3.68
N THR A 118 -7.42 -22.40 3.35
CA THR A 118 -7.64 -23.56 4.22
C THR A 118 -6.46 -23.86 5.15
N LYS A 119 -5.24 -23.42 4.82
CA LYS A 119 -4.03 -23.62 5.66
C LYS A 119 -3.78 -22.53 6.69
N SER A 120 -4.49 -21.40 6.61
CA SER A 120 -4.25 -20.25 7.51
C SER A 120 -4.93 -20.37 8.88
N ILE A 121 -5.85 -21.32 9.03
CA ILE A 121 -6.51 -21.67 10.29
C ILE A 121 -6.67 -23.19 10.24
N ASP A 122 -5.69 -23.91 10.78
CA ASP A 122 -5.75 -25.37 10.83
C ASP A 122 -7.11 -25.83 11.35
N SER A 123 -7.60 -26.82 10.63
CA SER A 123 -8.63 -27.77 10.99
C SER A 123 -8.32 -28.44 12.32
N GLU A 124 -8.55 -27.75 13.43
CA GLU A 124 -8.77 -28.38 14.72
C GLU A 124 -10.26 -28.30 15.04
N THR A 125 -10.90 -29.47 14.98
CA THR A 125 -12.07 -29.81 15.76
C THR A 125 -11.93 -29.20 17.16
N PRO A 126 -12.97 -28.57 17.73
CA PRO A 126 -12.86 -27.93 19.05
C PRO A 126 -12.63 -29.01 20.13
N SER A 127 -11.39 -29.40 20.37
CA SER A 127 -10.98 -30.14 21.55
C SER A 127 -10.35 -29.16 22.53
N SER A 128 -11.17 -28.74 23.49
CA SER A 128 -10.78 -28.25 24.82
C SER A 128 -9.58 -27.29 24.89
N THR A 129 -9.82 -26.00 24.69
CA THR A 129 -9.46 -24.92 25.63
C THR A 129 -9.98 -23.58 25.08
N ASP A 130 -11.19 -23.18 25.47
CA ASP A 130 -11.78 -21.89 25.05
C ASP A 130 -10.89 -20.68 25.42
N ILE A 131 -10.04 -20.84 26.44
CA ILE A 131 -9.12 -19.80 26.92
C ILE A 131 -7.96 -19.56 25.93
N THR A 132 -7.35 -20.63 25.39
CA THR A 132 -6.19 -20.52 24.48
C THR A 132 -6.64 -19.94 23.13
N THR A 133 -7.79 -20.38 22.64
CA THR A 133 -8.41 -19.84 21.41
C THR A 133 -8.77 -18.36 21.54
N LEU A 134 -9.34 -17.93 22.67
CA LEU A 134 -9.60 -16.51 22.92
C LEU A 134 -8.33 -15.65 22.95
N GLN A 135 -7.25 -16.15 23.56
CA GLN A 135 -5.95 -15.46 23.59
C GLN A 135 -5.37 -15.29 22.19
N THR A 136 -5.36 -16.34 21.37
CA THR A 136 -4.86 -16.29 19.99
C THR A 136 -5.61 -15.26 19.13
N TYR A 137 -6.94 -15.21 19.25
CA TYR A 137 -7.76 -14.23 18.52
C TYR A 137 -7.54 -12.80 19.04
N ARG A 138 -7.29 -12.62 20.33
CA ARG A 138 -6.93 -11.31 20.91
C ARG A 138 -5.63 -10.78 20.30
N GLU A 139 -4.61 -11.62 20.19
CA GLU A 139 -3.34 -11.25 19.54
C GLU A 139 -3.52 -10.96 18.05
N LEU A 140 -4.32 -11.77 17.36
CA LEU A 140 -4.66 -11.53 15.95
C LEU A 140 -5.34 -10.18 15.76
N MET A 141 -6.37 -9.87 16.55
CA MET A 141 -7.08 -8.59 16.45
C MET A 141 -6.21 -7.39 16.81
N THR A 142 -5.32 -7.54 17.78
CA THR A 142 -4.32 -6.52 18.11
C THR A 142 -3.38 -6.26 16.92
N ARG A 143 -2.92 -7.33 16.25
CA ARG A 143 -2.10 -7.23 15.03
C ARG A 143 -2.86 -6.56 13.90
N ILE A 144 -4.12 -6.95 13.66
CA ILE A 144 -4.98 -6.35 12.62
C ILE A 144 -5.18 -4.86 12.90
N HIS A 145 -5.58 -4.50 14.12
CA HIS A 145 -5.83 -3.10 14.50
C HIS A 145 -4.59 -2.23 14.24
N ARG A 146 -3.43 -2.67 14.74
CA ARG A 146 -2.15 -1.97 14.53
C ARG A 146 -1.78 -1.87 13.05
N LYS A 147 -1.97 -2.93 12.27
CA LYS A 147 -1.65 -2.92 10.83
C LYS A 147 -2.58 -2.00 10.05
N MET A 148 -3.88 -2.01 10.35
CA MET A 148 -4.83 -1.09 9.72
C MET A 148 -4.51 0.36 10.06
N GLU A 149 -4.06 0.65 11.29
CA GLU A 149 -3.58 1.99 11.67
C GLU A 149 -2.38 2.43 10.82
N GLN A 150 -1.39 1.56 10.67
CA GLN A 150 -0.18 1.84 9.87
C GLN A 150 -0.51 2.06 8.38
N LEU A 151 -1.48 1.33 7.85
CA LEU A 151 -1.82 1.37 6.43
C LEU A 151 -2.88 2.43 6.08
N ALA A 152 -3.57 3.03 7.05
CA ALA A 152 -4.71 3.93 6.80
C ALA A 152 -4.41 5.09 5.84
N VAL A 153 -3.18 5.59 5.86
CA VAL A 153 -2.73 6.75 5.07
C VAL A 153 -1.75 6.41 3.95
N ILE A 154 -1.61 5.12 3.60
CA ILE A 154 -0.58 4.66 2.66
C ILE A 154 -0.63 5.39 1.30
N TRP A 155 -1.82 5.59 0.74
CA TRP A 155 -1.98 6.17 -0.59
C TRP A 155 -1.64 7.66 -0.67
N ILE A 156 -1.94 8.42 0.37
CA ILE A 156 -1.62 9.86 0.44
C ILE A 156 -0.18 10.11 0.87
N ARG A 157 0.43 9.18 1.61
CA ARG A 157 1.83 9.27 2.04
C ARG A 157 2.82 8.72 1.02
N ALA A 158 2.37 7.96 0.03
CA ALA A 158 3.25 7.27 -0.92
C ALA A 158 4.28 8.19 -1.58
N SER A 159 3.89 9.37 -2.08
CA SER A 159 4.82 10.32 -2.70
C SER A 159 5.88 10.80 -1.71
N SER A 160 5.46 11.19 -0.50
CA SER A 160 6.36 11.64 0.55
C SER A 160 7.30 10.55 1.05
N ALA A 161 6.81 9.33 1.22
CA ALA A 161 7.62 8.19 1.65
C ALA A 161 8.68 7.86 0.59
N ILE A 162 8.31 7.80 -0.70
CA ILE A 162 9.27 7.54 -1.77
C ILE A 162 10.35 8.62 -1.82
N CYS A 163 9.99 9.91 -1.73
CA CYS A 163 10.99 10.99 -1.78
C CYS A 163 11.86 11.07 -0.52
N ALA A 164 11.30 10.84 0.67
CA ALA A 164 12.00 11.01 1.94
C ALA A 164 12.84 9.78 2.34
N GLU A 165 12.37 8.57 2.02
CA GLU A 165 13.00 7.32 2.44
C GLU A 165 13.99 6.78 1.40
N SER A 166 14.06 7.40 0.21
CA SER A 166 14.98 6.99 -0.87
C SER A 166 16.20 7.92 -0.94
N PRO A 167 17.30 7.62 -0.21
CA PRO A 167 18.51 8.46 -0.21
C PRO A 167 19.17 8.54 -1.59
N HIS A 168 18.91 7.58 -2.46
CA HIS A 168 19.40 7.57 -3.84
C HIS A 168 18.60 8.47 -4.79
N LEU A 169 17.36 8.82 -4.42
CA LEU A 169 16.46 9.59 -5.27
C LEU A 169 16.57 11.08 -5.02
N VAL A 170 16.72 11.53 -3.77
CA VAL A 170 16.70 12.94 -3.39
C VAL A 170 17.96 13.31 -2.61
N LEU A 171 18.45 14.53 -2.76
CA LEU A 171 19.56 15.04 -1.94
C LEU A 171 19.05 15.38 -0.53
N SER A 172 19.80 15.01 0.50
CA SER A 172 19.52 15.41 1.89
C SER A 172 19.39 16.93 1.99
N SER A 173 18.44 17.39 2.80
CA SER A 173 18.04 18.81 2.94
C SER A 173 19.15 19.76 3.44
N ASP A 174 20.34 19.24 3.75
CA ASP A 174 21.47 19.99 4.32
C ASP A 174 22.17 20.91 3.29
N GLN A 175 21.96 20.71 1.98
CA GLN A 175 22.53 21.56 0.92
C GLN A 175 21.48 21.92 -0.15
N PRO A 176 20.58 22.87 0.15
CA PRO A 176 19.45 23.19 -0.72
C PRO A 176 19.84 23.74 -2.11
N ASP A 177 21.04 24.31 -2.24
CA ASP A 177 21.48 24.94 -3.49
C ASP A 177 22.22 23.96 -4.43
N ARG A 178 22.37 22.69 -4.03
CA ARG A 178 23.09 21.66 -4.79
C ARG A 178 22.20 20.59 -5.39
N CYS A 179 20.89 20.83 -5.43
CA CYS A 179 19.92 19.90 -6.03
C CYS A 179 19.45 20.38 -7.40
N TRP A 180 18.80 19.49 -8.14
CA TRP A 180 18.22 19.76 -9.46
C TRP A 180 16.75 20.17 -9.33
N ASN A 181 16.39 21.38 -9.77
CA ASN A 181 15.00 21.90 -9.74
C ASN A 181 14.21 21.63 -11.03
N GLY A 182 14.81 20.94 -12.01
CA GLY A 182 14.16 20.61 -13.29
C GLY A 182 14.57 21.51 -14.45
N THR A 183 15.36 22.55 -14.20
CA THR A 183 15.95 23.42 -15.24
C THR A 183 17.44 23.66 -15.00
N THR A 184 17.83 23.90 -13.75
CA THR A 184 19.20 24.24 -13.35
C THR A 184 19.54 23.63 -11.98
N ARG A 185 20.79 23.79 -11.54
CA ARG A 185 21.20 23.46 -10.17
C ARG A 185 20.81 24.62 -9.25
N GLY A 186 20.05 24.34 -8.20
CA GLY A 186 19.51 25.32 -7.26
C GLY A 186 18.09 24.97 -6.84
N ARG A 187 17.48 25.84 -6.02
CA ARG A 187 16.05 25.73 -5.66
C ARG A 187 15.13 26.11 -6.82
#